data_AF-A0A1Y1KQM1-F1
#
_entry.id   AF-A0A1Y1KQM1-F1
#
_cell.length_a   1.000
_cell.length_b   1.000
_cell.length_c   1.000
_cell.angle_alpha   90.00
_cell.angle_beta   90.00
_cell.angle_gamma   90.00
#
_symmetry.space_group_name_H-M   'P 1'
#
loop_
_entity.id
_entity.type
_entity.pdbx_description
1 polymer ?
#
loop_
_entity_poly.entity_id
_entity_poly.type
_entity_poly.pdbx_seq_one_letter_code
_entity_poly.pdbx_strand_id
1 'polypeptide(L)'
;FNKRYRFNVGDVVRISKFKSIFAKGYTPNWSSELFKIVKVRITNPVTYLLEDMKGKSILGGFYEQELQKAKYSDVYLVEKVLKRKKDKVYVKWWGLDERSWIDKDNVVL
;
A
#
# COMPACT_ATOMS: atom_id res chain seq x y z
N PHE A 1 -27.98 15.33 6.60
CA PHE A 1 -27.21 14.41 5.74
C PHE A 1 -25.92 14.00 6.44
N ASN A 2 -25.95 12.95 7.27
CA ASN A 2 -24.76 12.51 8.02
C ASN A 2 -24.09 11.36 7.25
N LYS A 3 -23.43 11.67 6.13
CA LYS A 3 -22.72 10.66 5.33
C LYS A 3 -21.43 10.31 6.07
N ARG A 4 -21.47 9.22 6.85
CA ARG A 4 -20.29 8.64 7.50
C ARG A 4 -19.36 8.14 6.40
N TYR A 5 -18.19 8.76 6.29
CA TYR A 5 -17.13 8.29 5.41
C TYR A 5 -16.40 7.12 6.07
N ARG A 6 -15.97 6.12 5.28
CA ARG A 6 -15.46 4.83 5.78
C ARG A 6 -14.08 4.90 6.43
N PHE A 7 -13.24 5.85 6.00
CA PHE A 7 -11.84 5.93 6.43
C PHE A 7 -11.51 7.27 7.07
N ASN A 8 -10.56 7.28 8.01
CA ASN A 8 -10.13 8.48 8.71
C ASN A 8 -8.72 8.91 8.32
N VAL A 9 -8.38 10.17 8.61
CA VAL A 9 -7.00 10.64 8.52
C VAL A 9 -6.11 9.78 9.41
N GLY A 10 -4.96 9.35 8.89
CA GLY A 10 -4.03 8.45 9.55
C GLY A 10 -4.25 6.96 9.24
N ASP A 11 -5.38 6.58 8.66
CA ASP A 11 -5.60 5.18 8.25
C ASP A 11 -4.63 4.79 7.14
N VAL A 12 -4.05 3.58 7.26
CA VAL A 12 -3.23 2.95 6.23
C VAL A 12 -4.12 2.13 5.30
N VAL A 13 -4.01 2.38 4.00
CA VAL A 13 -4.85 1.81 2.95
C VAL A 13 -4.03 1.30 1.77
N ARG A 14 -4.66 0.45 0.95
CA ARG A 14 -4.20 -0.01 -0.37
C ARG A 14 -5.13 0.55 -1.42
N ILE A 15 -4.60 0.79 -2.62
CA ILE A 15 -5.34 1.33 -3.76
C ILE A 15 -5.75 0.16 -4.68
N SER A 16 -6.93 0.22 -5.27
CA SER A 16 -7.37 -0.77 -6.26
C SER A 16 -6.47 -0.74 -7.50
N LYS A 17 -6.05 -1.91 -7.98
CA LYS A 17 -5.32 -2.05 -9.24
C LYS A 17 -6.27 -1.95 -10.43
N PHE A 18 -5.85 -1.23 -11.46
CA PHE A 18 -6.53 -1.29 -12.75
C PHE A 18 -6.35 -2.69 -13.35
N LYS A 19 -7.45 -3.41 -13.56
CA LYS A 19 -7.41 -4.72 -14.20
C LYS A 19 -7.48 -4.58 -15.71
N SER A 20 -6.58 -5.27 -16.41
CA SER A 20 -6.76 -5.49 -17.84
C SER A 20 -7.86 -6.54 -18.08
N ILE A 21 -8.41 -6.54 -19.29
CA ILE A 21 -9.48 -7.48 -19.73
C ILE A 21 -9.03 -8.95 -19.59
N PHE A 22 -7.71 -9.19 -19.63
CA PHE A 22 -7.10 -10.52 -19.50
C PHE A 22 -6.59 -10.84 -18.08
N ALA A 23 -6.95 -10.04 -17.08
CA ALA A 23 -6.56 -10.29 -15.70
C ALA A 23 -7.21 -11.59 -15.19
N LYS A 24 -6.37 -12.58 -14.86
CA LYS A 24 -6.83 -13.87 -14.33
C LYS A 24 -7.50 -13.68 -12.97
N GLY A 25 -8.53 -14.48 -12.67
CA GLY A 25 -9.33 -14.34 -11.45
C GLY A 25 -8.55 -14.41 -10.13
N TYR A 26 -7.40 -15.09 -10.13
CA TYR A 26 -6.51 -15.19 -8.96
C TYR A 26 -5.59 -13.98 -8.74
N THR A 27 -5.55 -13.02 -9.67
CA THR A 27 -4.71 -11.81 -9.51
C THR A 27 -5.31 -10.86 -8.47
N PRO A 28 -4.54 -10.40 -7.47
CA PRO A 28 -5.06 -9.51 -6.43
C PRO A 28 -5.58 -8.18 -7.00
N ASN A 29 -6.71 -7.72 -6.46
CA ASN A 29 -7.38 -6.47 -6.88
C ASN A 29 -6.75 -5.22 -6.26
N TRP A 30 -5.83 -5.37 -5.30
CA TRP A 30 -5.30 -4.28 -4.48
C TRP A 30 -3.78 -4.14 -4.67
N SER A 31 -3.26 -2.93 -4.52
CA SER A 31 -1.83 -2.62 -4.53
C SER A 31 -1.09 -3.39 -3.44
N SER A 32 0.17 -3.72 -3.68
CA SER A 32 1.07 -4.19 -2.63
C SER A 32 1.57 -3.03 -1.77
N GLU A 33 1.73 -1.85 -2.38
CA GLU A 33 2.11 -0.61 -1.70
C GLU A 33 1.02 -0.15 -0.73
N LEU A 34 1.49 0.38 0.40
CA LEU A 34 0.69 0.96 1.46
C LEU A 34 0.74 2.48 1.35
N PHE A 35 -0.40 3.11 1.63
CA PHE A 35 -0.57 4.55 1.60
C PHE A 35 -1.27 5.00 2.86
N LYS A 36 -1.04 6.23 3.28
CA LYS A 36 -1.68 6.82 4.45
C LYS A 36 -2.61 7.94 4.04
N ILE A 37 -3.80 7.97 4.63
CA ILE A 37 -4.76 9.05 4.37
C ILE A 37 -4.30 10.31 5.11
N VAL A 38 -4.00 11.37 4.37
CA VAL A 38 -3.60 12.67 4.94
C VAL A 38 -4.77 13.62 5.08
N LYS A 39 -5.77 13.50 4.21
CA LYS A 39 -6.92 14.42 4.21
C LYS A 39 -8.16 13.74 3.64
N VAL A 40 -9.29 13.97 4.31
CA VAL A 40 -10.62 13.64 3.79
C VAL A 40 -11.25 14.91 3.25
N ARG A 41 -11.67 14.90 1.98
CA ARG A 41 -12.40 16.00 1.33
C ARG A 41 -13.88 15.62 1.26
N ILE A 42 -14.72 16.39 1.96
CA ILE A 42 -16.17 16.18 2.01
C ILE A 42 -16.81 16.79 0.76
N THR A 43 -16.53 16.19 -0.39
CA THR A 43 -17.19 16.45 -1.67
C THR A 43 -18.33 15.44 -1.90
N ASN A 44 -19.08 15.57 -3.00
CA ASN A 44 -20.04 14.54 -3.42
C ASN A 44 -19.62 13.95 -4.77
N PRO A 45 -18.95 12.78 -4.81
CA PRO A 45 -18.64 11.85 -3.70
C PRO A 45 -17.47 12.33 -2.81
N VAL A 46 -17.33 11.74 -1.61
CA VAL A 46 -16.20 12.00 -0.71
C VAL A 46 -14.91 11.49 -1.35
N THR A 47 -13.85 12.29 -1.28
CA THR A 47 -12.54 11.94 -1.83
C THR A 47 -11.44 12.00 -0.77
N TYR A 48 -10.42 11.19 -0.92
CA TYR A 48 -9.30 11.04 0.01
C TYR A 48 -7.99 11.43 -0.67
N LEU A 49 -7.17 12.22 0.02
CA LEU A 49 -5.78 12.45 -0.38
C LEU A 49 -4.88 11.51 0.38
N LEU A 50 -3.90 10.95 -0.33
CA LEU A 50 -2.99 9.95 0.18
C LEU A 50 -1.54 10.45 0.15
N GLU A 51 -0.74 9.93 1.06
CA GLU A 51 0.73 9.95 1.00
C GLU A 51 1.26 8.51 0.93
N ASP A 52 2.43 8.31 0.35
CA ASP A 52 3.17 7.07 0.53
C ASP A 52 3.69 6.95 1.97
N MET A 53 4.21 5.78 2.34
CA MET A 53 4.77 5.57 3.69
C MET A 53 6.03 6.41 3.97
N LYS A 54 6.53 7.18 3.00
CA LYS A 54 7.66 8.11 3.14
C LYS A 54 7.23 9.58 3.23
N GLY A 55 5.93 9.85 3.21
CA GLY A 55 5.37 11.21 3.27
C GLY A 55 5.32 11.93 1.93
N LYS A 56 5.56 11.24 0.81
CA LYS A 56 5.35 11.81 -0.53
C LYS A 56 3.86 11.76 -0.88
N SER A 57 3.27 12.92 -1.15
CA SER A 57 1.87 12.98 -1.58
C SER A 57 1.64 12.27 -2.92
N ILE A 58 0.57 11.48 -2.98
CA ILE A 58 0.10 10.86 -4.22
C ILE A 58 -0.78 11.88 -4.95
N LEU A 59 -0.53 12.03 -6.25
CA LEU A 59 -1.32 12.93 -7.09
C LEU A 59 -2.72 12.35 -7.31
N GLY A 60 -3.73 13.21 -7.15
CA GLY A 60 -5.14 12.85 -7.33
C GLY A 60 -5.91 12.70 -6.01
N GLY A 61 -7.24 12.63 -6.14
CA GLY A 61 -8.14 12.29 -5.04
C GLY A 61 -8.77 10.94 -5.30
N PHE A 62 -8.76 10.07 -4.30
CA PHE A 62 -9.25 8.70 -4.41
C PHE A 62 -10.66 8.57 -3.83
N TYR A 63 -11.49 7.77 -4.45
CA TYR A 63 -12.81 7.44 -3.93
C TYR A 63 -12.75 6.31 -2.91
N GLU A 64 -13.78 6.22 -2.07
CA GLU A 64 -13.89 5.18 -1.05
C GLU A 64 -13.81 3.75 -1.61
N GLN A 65 -14.36 3.53 -2.81
CA GLN A 65 -14.38 2.22 -3.48
C GLN A 65 -13.00 1.79 -4.00
N GLU A 66 -12.11 2.77 -4.21
CA GLU A 66 -10.75 2.55 -4.69
C GLU A 66 -9.77 2.24 -3.54
N LEU A 67 -10.26 2.23 -2.29
CA LEU A 67 -9.44 2.07 -1.10
C LEU A 67 -9.84 0.84 -0.27
N GLN A 68 -8.83 0.14 0.23
CA GLN A 68 -8.97 -0.94 1.20
C GLN A 68 -8.06 -0.69 2.40
N LYS A 69 -8.61 -0.70 3.62
CA LYS A 69 -7.81 -0.60 4.84
C LYS A 69 -6.82 -1.77 4.94
N ALA A 70 -5.55 -1.47 5.18
CA ALA A 70 -4.52 -2.47 5.37
C ALA A 70 -4.70 -3.15 6.73
N LYS A 71 -4.66 -4.48 6.75
CA LYS A 71 -4.71 -5.26 8.00
C LYS A 71 -3.38 -5.21 8.75
N TYR A 72 -2.28 -5.25 8.00
CA TYR A 72 -0.92 -5.21 8.51
C TYR A 72 -0.19 -4.07 7.80
N SER A 73 0.23 -3.08 8.57
CA SER A 73 0.88 -1.85 8.10
C SER A 73 2.41 -1.90 8.15
N ASP A 74 2.93 -2.92 8.81
CA ASP A 74 4.34 -3.18 9.12
C ASP A 74 4.92 -4.37 8.32
N VAL A 75 4.09 -5.06 7.55
CA VAL A 75 4.48 -6.23 6.76
C VAL A 75 4.62 -5.87 5.29
N TYR A 76 5.81 -6.10 4.75
CA TYR A 76 6.15 -5.87 3.35
C TYR A 76 6.53 -7.16 2.65
N LEU A 77 6.09 -7.33 1.41
CA LEU A 77 6.40 -8.50 0.60
C LEU A 77 7.80 -8.36 -0.01
N VAL A 78 8.61 -9.39 0.12
CA VAL A 78 9.92 -9.49 -0.55
C VAL A 78 9.70 -10.06 -1.95
N GLU A 79 10.19 -9.37 -2.98
CA GLU A 79 10.23 -9.90 -4.35
C GLU A 79 11.37 -10.89 -4.51
N LYS A 80 12.57 -10.48 -4.10
CA LYS A 80 13.77 -11.31 -4.27
C LYS A 80 14.82 -10.99 -3.21
N VAL A 81 15.43 -12.03 -2.66
CA VAL A 81 16.67 -11.90 -1.89
C VAL A 81 17.84 -11.80 -2.88
N LEU A 82 18.54 -10.68 -2.87
CA LEU A 82 19.65 -10.38 -3.78
C LEU A 82 20.99 -10.84 -3.23
N LYS A 83 21.23 -10.67 -1.91
CA LYS A 83 22.47 -11.07 -1.23
C LYS A 83 22.17 -11.56 0.19
N ARG A 84 23.05 -12.40 0.71
CA ARG A 84 23.02 -12.86 2.11
C ARG A 84 24.38 -12.58 2.76
N LYS A 85 24.36 -12.07 3.97
CA LYS A 85 25.50 -11.92 4.89
C LYS A 85 25.06 -12.52 6.23
N LYS A 86 25.97 -13.08 7.04
CA LYS A 86 25.68 -13.85 8.28
C LYS A 86 24.27 -13.58 8.88
N ASP A 87 24.05 -12.35 9.35
CA ASP A 87 22.83 -12.00 10.08
C ASP A 87 21.86 -11.09 9.29
N LYS A 88 22.19 -10.73 8.05
CA LYS A 88 21.40 -9.79 7.23
C LYS A 88 21.17 -10.28 5.81
N VAL A 89 20.00 -9.97 5.27
CA VAL A 89 19.66 -10.23 3.87
C VAL A 89 19.40 -8.93 3.12
N TYR A 90 19.91 -8.82 1.91
CA TYR A 90 19.64 -7.69 1.03
C TYR A 90 18.48 -8.05 0.12
N VAL A 91 17.37 -7.33 0.24
CA VAL A 91 16.12 -7.66 -0.45
C VAL A 91 15.73 -6.60 -1.46
N LYS A 92 15.11 -7.05 -2.54
CA LYS A 92 14.27 -6.23 -3.41
C LYS A 92 12.83 -6.40 -2.94
N TRP A 93 12.16 -5.29 -2.65
CA TRP A 93 10.79 -5.29 -2.16
C TRP A 93 9.80 -5.38 -3.32
N TRP A 94 8.68 -6.06 -3.10
CA TRP A 94 7.66 -6.21 -4.12
C TRP A 94 6.86 -4.91 -4.31
N GLY A 95 6.98 -4.32 -5.50
CA GLY A 95 6.28 -3.08 -5.85
C GLY A 95 6.91 -1.83 -5.24
N LEU A 96 8.14 -1.89 -4.74
CA LEU A 96 8.93 -0.71 -4.41
C LEU A 96 10.23 -0.79 -5.21
N ASP A 97 10.70 0.35 -5.74
CA ASP A 97 11.98 0.38 -6.48
C ASP A 97 13.21 0.29 -5.56
N GLU A 98 12.96 0.33 -4.25
CA GLU A 98 14.00 0.32 -3.24
C GLU A 98 14.50 -1.07 -2.88
N ARG A 99 15.72 -1.08 -2.37
CA ARG A 99 16.41 -2.26 -1.88
C ARG A 99 17.01 -1.94 -0.54
N SER A 100 16.89 -2.84 0.42
CA SER A 100 17.43 -2.61 1.76
C SER A 100 17.98 -3.88 2.38
N TRP A 101 18.86 -3.70 3.36
CA TRP A 101 19.29 -4.76 4.24
C TRP A 101 18.29 -4.89 5.39
N ILE A 102 17.82 -6.12 5.63
CA ILE A 102 16.99 -6.46 6.78
C ILE A 102 17.64 -7.60 7.56
N ASP A 103 17.38 -7.65 8.87
CA ASP A 103 17.83 -8.77 9.69
C ASP A 103 17.13 -10.06 9.28
N LYS A 104 17.88 -11.16 9.31
CA LYS A 104 17.40 -12.46 8.85
C LYS A 104 16.17 -12.94 9.63
N ASP A 105 16.08 -12.60 10.91
CA ASP A 105 14.98 -12.98 11.80
C ASP A 105 13.65 -12.27 11.48
N ASN A 106 13.70 -11.14 10.76
CA ASN A 106 12.51 -10.43 10.31
C ASN A 106 11.91 -11.00 9.01
N VAL A 107 12.54 -12.03 8.43
CA VAL A 107 12.04 -12.68 7.22
C VAL A 107 11.19 -13.89 7.60
N VAL A 108 9.90 -13.80 7.33
CA VAL A 108 8.98 -14.94 7.42
C VAL A 108 8.88 -15.57 6.02
N LEU A 109 9.29 -16.84 5.91
CA LEU A 109 9.23 -17.63 4.67
C LEU A 109 7.99 -18.53 4.65
#